data_AF-A0A9D2K1N6-F1
#
_entry.id   AF-A0A9D2K1N6-F1
#
_cell.length_a   1.000
_cell.length_b   1.000
_cell.length_c   1.000
_cell.angle_alpha   90.00
_cell.angle_beta   90.00
_cell.angle_gamma   90.00
#
_symmetry.space_group_name_H-M   'P 1'
#
loop_
_entity.id
_entity.type
_entity.pdbx_description
1 polymer ?
#
loop_
_entity_poly.entity_id
_entity_poly.type
_entity_poly.pdbx_seq_one_letter_code
_entity_poly.pdbx_strand_id
1 'polypeptide(L)' 'MSRNGKPYQLVTLELDFEGTKVKIKTFEKDAEVGDFAQVSIGTRKNVYGAELAVVVDKIIPANEIEDNWK' A
#
# COMPACT_ATOMS: atom_id res chain seq x y z
N MET A 1 12.53 14.78 10.24
CA MET A 1 13.06 13.40 10.39
C MET A 1 11.93 12.49 10.86
N SER A 2 11.89 11.22 10.44
CA SER A 2 10.92 10.28 11.02
C SER A 2 11.15 10.11 12.52
N ARG A 3 10.12 9.67 13.25
CA ARG A 3 10.23 9.33 14.68
C ARG A 3 11.38 8.37 14.99
N ASN A 4 11.86 7.61 13.98
CA ASN A 4 12.91 6.60 14.11
C ASN A 4 14.22 6.99 13.39
N GLY A 5 14.39 8.26 12.99
CA GLY A 5 15.62 8.75 12.34
C GLY A 5 15.87 8.26 10.91
N LYS A 6 15.03 7.36 10.38
CA LYS A 6 15.10 6.90 8.97
C LYS A 6 14.41 7.93 8.05
N PRO A 7 14.95 8.21 6.85
CA PRO A 7 14.24 9.03 5.87
C PRO A 7 12.90 8.38 5.49
N TYR A 8 11.83 9.18 5.42
CA TYR A 8 10.58 8.71 4.85
C TYR A 8 10.77 8.57 3.34
N GLN A 9 10.71 7.34 2.84
CA GLN A 9 10.67 7.09 1.41
C GLN A 9 9.21 6.89 1.00
N LEU A 10 8.68 7.85 0.26
CA LEU A 10 7.37 7.72 -0.36
C LEU A 10 7.57 6.99 -1.69
N VAL A 11 7.02 5.80 -1.81
CA VAL A 11 7.05 5.01 -3.04
C VAL A 11 5.68 4.98 -3.70
N THR A 12 5.64 4.65 -4.99
CA THR A 12 4.41 4.47 -5.74
C THR A 12 4.33 3.02 -6.18
N LEU A 13 3.28 2.31 -5.76
CA LEU A 13 2.98 0.97 -6.24
C LEU A 13 2.06 1.10 -7.47
N GLU A 14 2.37 0.36 -8.52
CA GLU A 14 1.48 0.15 -9.66
C GLU A 14 0.74 -1.17 -9.44
N LEU A 15 -0.59 -1.09 -9.33
CA LEU A 15 -1.46 -2.24 -9.08
C LEU A 15 -2.30 -2.51 -10.32
N ASP A 16 -2.60 -3.79 -10.55
CA ASP A 16 -3.66 -4.20 -11.48
C ASP A 16 -4.95 -4.41 -10.70
N PHE A 17 -5.98 -3.64 -11.01
CA PHE A 17 -7.31 -3.78 -10.45
C PHE A 17 -8.32 -3.96 -11.57
N GLU A 18 -8.88 -5.15 -11.69
CA GLU A 18 -9.87 -5.52 -12.73
C GLU A 18 -9.37 -5.23 -14.16
N GLY A 19 -8.08 -5.44 -14.44
CA GLY A 19 -7.47 -5.16 -15.74
C GLY A 19 -7.15 -3.69 -15.98
N THR A 20 -7.37 -2.83 -14.98
CA THR A 20 -6.98 -1.41 -15.01
C THR A 20 -5.76 -1.17 -14.13
N LYS A 21 -4.74 -0.54 -14.70
CA LYS A 21 -3.56 -0.12 -13.94
C LYS A 21 -3.88 1.10 -13.08
N VAL A 22 -3.79 0.93 -11.76
CA VAL A 22 -3.95 2.00 -10.77
C VAL A 22 -2.63 2.25 -10.04
N LYS A 23 -2.47 3.45 -9.47
CA LYS A 23 -1.27 3.82 -8.72
C LYS A 23 -1.63 4.25 -7.32
N ILE A 24 -0.92 3.72 -6.32
CA ILE A 24 -1.07 4.13 -4.93
C ILE A 24 0.26 4.57 -4.34
N LYS A 25 0.27 5.68 -3.62
CA LYS A 25 1.45 6.16 -2.90
C LYS A 25 1.45 5.57 -1.50
N THR A 26 2.55 4.95 -1.11
CA THR A 26 2.71 4.33 0.20
C THR A 26 4.12 4.56 0.76
N PHE A 27 4.26 4.34 2.06
CA PHE A 27 5.57 4.28 2.73
C PHE A 27 6.06 2.84 2.88
N GLU A 28 5.27 1.86 2.44
CA GLU A 28 5.67 0.44 2.40
C GLU A 28 6.69 0.23 1.29
N LYS A 29 7.92 -0.11 1.67
CA LYS A 29 9.09 -0.17 0.79
C LYS A 29 9.50 -1.59 0.38
N ASP A 30 8.87 -2.61 0.97
CA ASP A 30 9.30 -4.01 0.86
C ASP A 30 8.33 -4.84 -0.03
N ALA A 31 7.62 -4.20 -0.96
CA ALA A 31 6.74 -4.88 -1.91
C ALA A 31 7.50 -5.30 -3.18
N GLU A 32 7.34 -6.54 -3.59
CA GLU A 32 7.94 -7.12 -4.79
C GLU A 32 6.87 -7.39 -5.88
N VAL A 33 7.34 -7.62 -7.11
CA VAL A 33 6.43 -7.96 -8.23
C VAL A 33 5.83 -9.34 -7.98
N GLY A 34 4.49 -9.40 -7.97
CA GLY A 34 3.73 -10.62 -7.66
C GLY A 34 3.12 -10.60 -6.25
N ASP A 35 3.57 -9.70 -5.39
CA ASP A 35 2.94 -9.49 -4.09
C ASP A 35 1.56 -8.84 -4.24
N PHE A 36 0.70 -9.08 -3.25
CA PHE A 36 -0.64 -8.55 -3.21
C PHE A 36 -0.72 -7.44 -2.16
N ALA A 37 -1.28 -6.30 -2.54
CA ALA A 37 -1.55 -5.21 -1.62
C ALA A 37 -2.98 -5.32 -1.07
N GLN A 38 -3.11 -5.45 0.25
CA GLN A 38 -4.38 -5.23 0.93
C GLN A 38 -4.57 -3.72 1.14
N VAL A 39 -5.63 -3.18 0.54
CA VAL A 39 -5.98 -1.76 0.62
C VAL A 39 -7.30 -1.57 1.34
N SER A 40 -7.34 -0.56 2.21
CA SER A 40 -8.57 -0.11 2.87
C SER A 40 -8.87 1.34 2.53
N ILE A 41 -10.15 1.68 2.56
CA ILE A 41 -10.62 3.06 2.45
C ILE A 41 -10.89 3.56 3.86
N GLY A 42 -10.14 4.57 4.28
CA GLY A 42 -10.24 5.14 5.62
C GLY A 42 -10.26 6.66 5.59
N THR A 43 -10.54 7.27 6.74
CA THR A 43 -10.44 8.72 6.90
C THR A 43 -9.03 9.10 7.36
N ARG A 44 -8.30 9.85 6.53
CA ARG A 44 -7.01 10.43 6.89
C ARG A 44 -7.20 11.88 7.34
N LYS A 45 -6.59 12.27 8.46
CA LYS A 45 -6.48 13.68 8.84
C LYS A 45 -5.43 14.38 7.98
N ASN A 46 -5.83 15.45 7.32
CA ASN A 46 -4.96 16.40 6.64
C ASN A 46 -5.08 17.79 7.29
N VAL A 47 -4.34 18.78 6.79
CA VAL A 47 -4.41 20.17 7.29
C VAL A 47 -5.78 20.84 7.06
N TYR A 48 -6.63 20.27 6.20
CA TYR A 48 -7.94 20.80 5.84
C TYR A 48 -9.12 20.05 6.51
N GLY A 49 -8.85 19.02 7.33
CA GLY A 49 -9.87 18.21 7.98
C GLY A 49 -9.65 16.70 7.83
N ALA A 50 -10.74 15.95 7.67
CA ALA A 50 -10.70 14.52 7.39
C ALA A 50 -11.07 14.27 5.93
N GLU A 51 -10.24 13.54 5.20
CA GLU A 51 -10.49 13.12 3.82
C GLU A 51 -10.60 11.60 3.75
N LEU A 52 -11.47 11.08 2.88
CA LEU A 52 -11.44 9.66 2.51
C LEU A 52 -10.19 9.42 1.66
N ALA A 53 -9.35 8.51 2.13
CA ALA A 53 -8.11 8.15 1.47
C ALA A 53 -7.97 6.63 1.42
N VAL A 54 -7.43 6.13 0.31
CA VAL A 54 -7.00 4.73 0.21
C VAL A 54 -5.66 4.59 0.92
N VAL A 55 -5.56 3.58 1.78
CA VAL A 55 -4.35 3.27 2.54
C VAL A 55 -3.97 1.82 2.25
N VAL A 56 -2.66 1.58 2.08
CA VAL A 56 -2.12 0.22 2.03
C VAL A 56 -2.01 -0.27 3.47
N ASP A 57 -2.79 -1.28 3.84
CA ASP A 57 -2.79 -1.85 5.19
C ASP A 57 -1.71 -2.90 5.38
N LYS A 58 -1.53 -3.76 4.35
CA LYS A 58 -0.57 -4.85 4.38
C LYS A 58 -0.13 -5.20 2.95
N ILE A 59 1.13 -5.58 2.80
CA ILE A 59 1.62 -6.31 1.63
C ILE A 59 1.67 -7.80 1.98
N ILE A 60 1.05 -8.62 1.16
CA ILE A 60 1.02 -10.07 1.29
C ILE A 60 1.99 -10.65 0.25
N PRO A 61 3.09 -11.27 0.68
CA PRO A 61 4.04 -11.90 -0.22
C PRO A 61 3.39 -12.93 -1.14
N ALA A 62 3.86 -13.01 -2.40
CA ALA A 62 3.33 -13.94 -3.39
C ALA A 62 3.30 -15.41 -2.90
N ASN A 63 4.35 -15.82 -2.18
CA ASN A 63 4.48 -17.18 -1.63
C ASN A 63 3.47 -17.50 -0.52
N GLU A 64 2.92 -16.52 0.19
CA GLU A 64 1.88 -16.74 1.23
C GLU A 64 0.50 -16.99 0.63
N ILE A 65 0.29 -16.61 -0.64
CA ILE A 65 -0.99 -16.75 -1.35
C ILE A 65 -1.09 -18.08 -2.08
N GLU A 66 0.01 -18.62 -2.62
CA GLU A 66 0.03 -19.94 -3.26
C GLU A 66 -0.43 -21.06 -2.30
N ASP A 67 -0.22 -20.90 -0.99
CA ASP A 67 -0.65 -21.86 0.03
C ASP A 67 -2.12 -21.69 0.47
N ASN A 68 -2.72 -20.51 0.30
CA ASN A 68 -4.08 -20.20 0.76
C ASN A 68 -5.16 -20.26 -0.32
N TRP A 69 -4.79 -20.44 -1.59
CA TRP A 69 -5.71 -20.45 -2.74
C TRP A 69 -5.91 -21.82 -3.40
N LYS A 70 -5.58 -22.92 -2.70
CA LYS A 70 -5.92 -24.29 -3.10
C LYS A 70 -7.34 -24.69 -2.69
#